data_AF-A0A832HGC7-F1
#
_entry.id   AF-A0A832HGC7-F1
#
_cell.length_a   1.000
_cell.length_b   1.000
_cell.length_c   1.000
_cell.angle_alpha   90.00
_cell.angle_beta   90.00
_cell.angle_gamma   90.00
#
_symmetry.space_group_name_H-M   'P 1'
#
loop_
_entity.id
_entity.type
_entity.pdbx_description
1 polymer ?
#
loop_
_entity_poly.entity_id
_entity_poly.type
_entity_poly.pdbx_seq_one_letter_code
_entity_poly.pdbx_strand_id
1 'polypeptide(L)'
;MAFLLALPAVLCLWVLGAHFLRAGGLVLTVVCAALPLVLLIRRVWAVRIVQVVLLLAMLEWTATAFDIYAARTREGRPAMRAAIIMGSVTVFNLLAMWALQGLVRRRQLPGVAESTESR
;
A
#
# COMPACT_ATOMS: atom_id res chain seq x y z
N MET A 1 -14.00 9.01 9.22
CA MET A 1 -12.99 9.69 8.38
C MET A 1 -11.64 8.96 8.30
N ALA A 2 -11.00 8.57 9.42
CA ALA A 2 -9.69 7.88 9.36
C ALA A 2 -9.72 6.53 8.60
N PHE A 3 -10.82 5.78 8.71
CA PHE A 3 -11.05 4.53 7.97
C PHE A 3 -10.94 4.72 6.44
N LEU A 4 -11.52 5.79 5.90
CA LEU A 4 -11.48 6.09 4.46
C LEU A 4 -10.05 6.39 3.97
N LEU A 5 -9.19 6.93 4.84
CA LEU A 5 -7.78 7.19 4.50
C LEU A 5 -6.93 5.91 4.54
N ALA A 6 -7.33 4.92 5.33
CA ALA A 6 -6.60 3.66 5.48
C ALA A 6 -7.05 2.59 4.47
N LEU A 7 -8.32 2.60 4.06
CA LEU A 7 -8.91 1.58 3.20
C LEU A 7 -8.10 1.32 1.92
N PRO A 8 -7.64 2.33 1.14
CA PRO A 8 -6.84 2.07 -0.04
C PRO A 8 -5.53 1.32 0.28
N ALA A 9 -4.88 1.66 1.38
CA ALA A 9 -3.65 1.00 1.82
C ALA A 9 -3.91 -0.47 2.21
N VAL A 10 -5.03 -0.76 2.88
CA VAL A 10 -5.43 -2.13 3.22
C VAL A 10 -5.61 -2.97 1.95
N LEU A 11 -6.32 -2.44 0.96
CA LEU A 11 -6.53 -3.14 -0.30
C LEU A 11 -5.22 -3.40 -1.04
N CYS A 12 -4.34 -2.41 -1.14
CA CYS A 12 -3.02 -2.57 -1.74
C CYS A 12 -2.20 -3.69 -1.07
N LEU A 13 -2.20 -3.73 0.27
CA LEU A 13 -1.49 -4.76 1.03
C LEU A 13 -2.07 -6.15 0.81
N TRP A 14 -3.39 -6.29 0.73
CA TRP A 14 -4.02 -7.58 0.47
C TRP A 14 -3.79 -8.06 -0.97
N VAL A 15 -3.82 -7.16 -1.95
CA VAL A 15 -3.48 -7.50 -3.34
C VAL A 15 -2.02 -7.93 -3.45
N LEU A 16 -1.10 -7.27 -2.74
CA LEU A 16 0.30 -7.69 -2.65
C LEU A 16 0.45 -9.06 -1.97
N GLY A 17 -0.28 -9.29 -0.87
CA GLY A 17 -0.29 -10.59 -0.19
C GLY A 17 -0.80 -11.73 -1.10
N ALA A 18 -1.84 -11.46 -1.89
CA ALA A 18 -2.37 -12.40 -2.88
C ALA A 18 -1.37 -12.69 -4.01
N HIS A 19 -0.57 -11.69 -4.42
CA HIS A 19 0.53 -11.89 -5.35
C HIS A 19 1.57 -12.86 -4.78
N PHE A 20 2.04 -12.63 -3.55
CA PHE A 20 2.97 -13.55 -2.91
C PHE A 20 2.39 -14.95 -2.71
N LEU A 21 1.08 -15.06 -2.46
CA LEU A 21 0.41 -16.35 -2.34
C LEU A 21 0.48 -17.12 -3.67
N ARG A 22 0.22 -16.43 -4.78
CA ARG A 22 0.35 -16.99 -6.13
C ARG A 22 1.80 -17.37 -6.47
N ALA A 23 2.77 -16.64 -5.94
CA ALA A 23 4.20 -16.94 -6.11
C ALA A 23 4.72 -18.02 -5.13
N GLY A 24 3.87 -18.57 -4.25
CA GLY A 24 4.25 -19.59 -3.26
C GLY A 24 4.88 -19.03 -1.97
N GLY A 25 4.95 -17.72 -1.80
CA GLY A 25 5.56 -17.02 -0.67
C GLY A 25 4.63 -16.87 0.54
N LEU A 26 4.27 -17.97 1.20
CA LEU A 26 3.29 -17.97 2.30
C LEU A 26 3.63 -17.00 3.44
N VAL A 27 4.90 -16.89 3.83
CA VAL A 27 5.35 -15.97 4.89
C VAL A 27 5.02 -14.53 4.54
N LEU A 28 5.37 -14.08 3.32
CA LEU A 28 5.09 -12.73 2.87
C LEU A 28 3.59 -12.48 2.72
N THR A 29 2.81 -13.47 2.29
CA THR A 29 1.35 -13.39 2.28
C THR A 29 0.78 -13.08 3.65
N VAL A 30 1.18 -13.84 4.68
CA VAL A 30 0.68 -13.63 6.05
C VAL A 30 1.11 -12.27 6.58
N VAL A 31 2.36 -11.87 6.34
CA VAL A 31 2.86 -10.54 6.72
C VAL A 31 2.02 -9.44 6.08
N CYS A 32 1.80 -9.47 4.77
CA CYS A 32 0.99 -8.47 4.06
C CYS A 32 -0.48 -8.48 4.51
N ALA A 33 -1.05 -9.65 4.82
CA ALA A 33 -2.42 -9.76 5.33
C ALA A 33 -2.58 -9.16 6.72
N ALA A 34 -1.58 -9.32 7.59
CA ALA A 34 -1.59 -8.82 8.97
C ALA A 34 -1.16 -7.35 9.10
N LEU A 35 -0.36 -6.83 8.16
CA LEU A 35 0.19 -5.47 8.23
C LEU A 35 -0.85 -4.34 8.41
N PRO A 36 -2.08 -4.40 7.83
CA PRO A 36 -3.14 -3.44 8.13
C PRO A 36 -3.45 -3.29 9.63
N LEU A 37 -3.29 -4.34 10.42
CA LEU A 37 -3.55 -4.31 11.86
C LEU A 37 -2.57 -3.39 12.60
N VAL A 38 -1.37 -3.17 12.07
CA VAL A 38 -0.40 -2.21 12.60
C VAL A 38 -0.99 -0.79 12.58
N LEU A 39 -1.86 -0.46 11.63
CA LEU A 39 -2.54 0.85 11.61
C LEU A 39 -3.50 1.04 12.80
N LEU A 40 -3.90 -0.01 13.53
CA LEU A 40 -4.67 0.14 14.76
C LEU A 40 -3.83 0.76 15.88
N ILE A 41 -2.50 0.59 15.83
CA ILE A 41 -1.57 1.29 16.70
C ILE A 41 -1.60 2.76 16.30
N ARG A 42 -2.20 3.62 17.13
CA ARG A 42 -2.43 5.06 16.86
C ARG A 42 -1.16 5.92 16.90
N ARG A 43 0.00 5.35 16.54
CA ARG A 43 1.30 6.02 16.48
C ARG A 43 1.66 6.35 15.04
N VAL A 44 2.55 7.33 14.86
CA VAL A 44 3.02 7.76 13.53
C VAL A 44 3.93 6.71 12.89
N TRP A 45 4.79 6.06 13.68
CA TRP A 45 5.72 5.03 13.18
C TRP A 45 4.97 3.88 12.49
N ALA A 46 3.80 3.48 13.02
CA ALA A 46 2.95 2.46 12.42
C ALA A 46 2.50 2.82 11.00
N VAL A 47 2.16 4.10 10.77
CA VAL A 47 1.79 4.59 9.44
C VAL A 47 3.00 4.62 8.51
N ARG A 48 4.19 4.99 9.02
CA ARG A 48 5.43 5.02 8.23
C ARG A 48 5.85 3.64 7.74
N ILE A 49 5.72 2.60 8.58
CA ILE A 49 5.99 1.22 8.15
C ILE A 49 5.10 0.84 6.96
N VAL A 50 3.79 1.09 7.06
CA VAL A 50 2.87 0.80 5.96
C VAL A 50 3.22 1.59 4.70
N GLN A 51 3.61 2.86 4.82
CA GLN A 51 4.05 3.65 3.68
C GLN A 51 5.30 3.08 3.00
N VAL A 52 6.29 2.62 3.78
CA VAL A 52 7.48 1.95 3.23
C VAL A 52 7.09 0.67 2.50
N VAL A 53 6.20 -0.16 3.06
CA VAL A 53 5.76 -1.38 2.38
C VAL A 53 4.98 -1.08 1.11
N LEU A 54 4.15 -0.04 1.07
CA LEU A 54 3.47 0.38 -0.18
C LEU A 54 4.45 0.89 -1.24
N LEU A 55 5.55 1.52 -0.83
CA LEU A 55 6.62 1.91 -1.74
C LEU A 55 7.34 0.68 -2.31
N LEU A 56 7.63 -0.33 -1.48
CA LEU A 56 8.19 -1.60 -1.96
C LEU A 56 7.21 -2.32 -2.90
N ALA A 57 5.91 -2.30 -2.58
CA ALA A 57 4.86 -2.84 -3.43
C ALA A 57 4.86 -2.18 -4.81
N MET A 58 5.00 -0.86 -4.86
CA MET A 58 5.12 -0.11 -6.12
C MET A 58 6.26 -0.64 -6.99
N LEU A 59 7.44 -0.90 -6.39
CA LEU A 59 8.59 -1.45 -7.11
C LEU A 59 8.32 -2.87 -7.61
N GLU A 60 7.72 -3.72 -6.77
CA GLU A 60 7.34 -5.10 -7.13
C GLU A 60 6.37 -5.14 -8.32
N TRP A 61 5.35 -4.28 -8.31
CA TRP A 61 4.39 -4.19 -9.40
C TRP A 61 5.02 -3.67 -10.69
N THR A 62 5.95 -2.73 -10.59
CA THR A 62 6.71 -2.23 -11.75
C THR A 62 7.61 -3.33 -12.33
N ALA A 63 8.33 -4.09 -11.50
CA ALA A 63 9.13 -5.22 -11.95
C ALA A 63 8.26 -6.29 -12.64
N THR A 64 7.15 -6.68 -12.00
CA THR A 64 6.18 -7.62 -12.56
C THR A 64 5.61 -7.12 -13.90
N ALA A 65 5.37 -5.82 -14.05
CA ALA A 65 4.88 -5.23 -15.30
C ALA A 65 5.89 -5.41 -16.44
N PHE A 66 7.18 -5.19 -16.17
CA PHE A 66 8.25 -5.38 -17.14
C PHE A 66 8.38 -6.85 -17.55
N ASP A 67 8.34 -7.78 -16.59
CA ASP A 67 8.43 -9.21 -16.87
C ASP A 67 7.27 -9.68 -17.76
N ILE A 68 6.04 -9.27 -17.43
CA ILE A 68 4.85 -9.59 -18.22
C ILE A 68 4.94 -8.97 -19.62
N TYR A 69 5.39 -7.73 -19.73
CA TYR A 69 5.53 -7.04 -21.00
C TYR A 69 6.55 -7.74 -21.90
N ALA A 70 7.73 -8.07 -21.35
CA ALA A 70 8.79 -8.77 -22.06
C ALA A 70 8.35 -10.17 -22.51
N ALA A 71 7.73 -10.96 -21.64
CA ALA A 71 7.23 -12.29 -21.96
C ALA A 71 6.19 -12.24 -23.09
N ARG A 72 5.20 -11.36 -22.98
CA ARG A 72 4.13 -11.25 -24.00
C ARG A 72 4.62 -10.75 -25.35
N THR A 73 5.57 -9.81 -25.34
CA THR A 73 6.15 -9.30 -26.59
C THR A 73 6.92 -10.39 -27.34
N ARG A 74 7.66 -11.24 -26.62
CA ARG A 74 8.35 -12.41 -27.19
C ARG A 74 7.38 -13.45 -27.76
N GLU A 75 6.22 -13.61 -27.14
CA GLU A 75 5.15 -14.51 -27.59
C GLU A 75 4.28 -13.92 -28.73
N GLY A 76 4.56 -12.68 -29.19
CA GLY A 76 3.73 -12.01 -30.19
C GLY A 76 2.32 -11.62 -29.69
N ARG A 77 2.12 -11.57 -28.37
CA ARG A 77 0.83 -11.29 -27.73
C ARG A 77 0.70 -9.81 -27.37
N PRO A 78 -0.54 -9.27 -27.30
CA PRO A 78 -0.74 -7.88 -26.89
C PRO A 78 -0.29 -7.62 -25.44
N ALA A 79 0.80 -6.87 -25.27
CA ALA A 79 1.39 -6.56 -23.97
C ALA A 79 0.87 -5.24 -23.37
N MET A 80 0.37 -4.32 -24.20
CA MET A 80 -0.04 -2.96 -23.79
C MET A 80 -1.13 -2.99 -22.71
N ARG A 81 -2.12 -3.89 -22.84
CA ARG A 81 -3.20 -4.03 -21.85
C ARG A 81 -2.66 -4.37 -20.47
N ALA A 82 -1.67 -5.26 -20.41
CA ALA A 82 -1.05 -5.64 -19.14
C ALA A 82 -0.24 -4.48 -18.55
N ALA A 83 0.52 -3.75 -19.38
CA ALA A 83 1.27 -2.59 -18.93
C ALA A 83 0.36 -1.50 -18.34
N ILE A 84 -0.80 -1.22 -18.94
CA ILE A 84 -1.76 -0.23 -18.43
C ILE A 84 -2.34 -0.65 -17.08
N ILE A 85 -2.74 -1.93 -16.94
CA ILE A 85 -3.29 -2.45 -15.69
C ILE A 85 -2.25 -2.35 -14.57
N MET A 86 -1.04 -2.84 -14.83
CA MET A 86 0.02 -2.87 -13.82
C MET A 86 0.48 -1.45 -13.46
N GLY A 87 0.63 -0.56 -14.46
CA GLY A 87 0.93 0.85 -14.22
C GLY A 87 -0.14 1.53 -13.37
N SER A 88 -1.41 1.20 -13.58
CA SER A 88 -2.52 1.71 -12.75
C SER A 88 -2.42 1.21 -11.30
N VAL A 89 -2.04 -0.05 -11.08
CA VAL A 89 -1.80 -0.61 -9.73
C VAL A 89 -0.61 0.08 -9.04
N THR A 90 0.47 0.35 -9.76
CA THR A 90 1.63 1.12 -9.28
C THR A 90 1.22 2.51 -8.82
N VAL A 91 0.48 3.26 -9.65
CA VAL A 91 -0.02 4.60 -9.31
C VAL A 91 -0.99 4.54 -8.11
N PHE A 92 -1.86 3.54 -8.05
CA PHE A 92 -2.80 3.38 -6.95
C PHE A 92 -2.08 3.15 -5.60
N ASN A 93 -0.99 2.38 -5.58
CA ASN A 93 -0.14 2.21 -4.38
C ASN A 93 0.45 3.56 -3.92
N LEU A 94 0.93 4.38 -4.85
CA LEU A 94 1.47 5.70 -4.55
C LEU A 94 0.40 6.64 -3.96
N LEU A 95 -0.80 6.65 -4.55
CA LEU A 95 -1.94 7.43 -4.05
C LEU A 95 -2.39 6.96 -2.66
N ALA A 96 -2.42 5.65 -2.42
CA ALA A 96 -2.73 5.09 -1.10
C ALA A 96 -1.69 5.51 -0.05
N MET A 97 -0.40 5.45 -0.39
CA MET A 97 0.70 5.93 0.46
C MET A 97 0.54 7.42 0.79
N TRP A 98 0.18 8.23 -0.21
CA TRP A 98 -0.04 9.67 -0.02
C TRP A 98 -1.28 9.97 0.83
N ALA A 99 -2.38 9.23 0.66
CA ALA A 99 -3.59 9.37 1.48
C ALA A 99 -3.31 9.16 2.97
N LEU A 100 -2.39 8.24 3.30
CA LEU A 100 -1.95 8.01 4.68
C LEU A 100 -1.24 9.21 5.32
N GLN A 101 -0.72 10.18 4.55
CA GLN A 101 -0.21 11.44 5.12
C GLN A 101 -1.30 12.22 5.87
N GLY A 102 -2.55 12.14 5.42
CA GLY A 102 -3.68 12.70 6.16
C GLY A 102 -3.88 12.05 7.53
N LEU A 103 -3.55 10.76 7.66
CA LEU A 103 -3.61 10.03 8.92
C LEU A 103 -2.43 10.37 9.83
N VAL A 104 -1.22 10.55 9.27
CA VAL A 104 -0.04 11.03 10.01
C VAL A 104 -0.34 12.38 10.66
N ARG A 105 -0.82 13.36 9.89
CA ARG A 105 -1.17 14.69 10.39
C ARG A 105 -2.16 14.63 11.56
N ARG A 106 -3.21 13.80 11.43
CA ARG A 106 -4.21 13.61 12.50
C ARG A 106 -3.65 12.98 13.78
N ARG A 107 -2.61 12.14 13.68
CA ARG A 107 -1.96 11.50 14.84
C ARG A 107 -0.86 12.36 15.46
N GLN A 108 -0.34 13.33 14.72
CA GLN A 108 0.67 14.26 15.19
C GLN A 108 0.09 15.45 15.95
N LEU A 109 -1.16 15.85 15.66
CA LEU A 109 -1.86 16.89 16.42
C LEU A 109 -2.12 16.39 17.85
N PRO A 110 -1.39 16.87 18.87
CA PRO A 110 -1.72 16.60 20.25
C PRO A 110 -3.07 17.28 20.54
N GLY A 111 -3.88 16.71 21.43
CA GLY A 111 -5.19 17.24 21.73
C GLY A 111 -5.14 18.73 22.09
N VAL A 112 -5.85 19.55 21.30
CA VAL A 112 -6.29 20.91 21.69
C VAL A 112 -7.21 20.88 22.93
N ALA A 113 -7.42 19.70 23.53
CA ALA A 113 -8.30 19.45 24.67
C ALA A 113 -7.66 19.76 26.04
N GLU A 114 -6.34 19.90 26.18
CA GLU A 114 -5.72 20.22 27.49
C GLU A 114 -5.70 21.72 27.81
N SER A 115 -5.97 22.61 26.85
CA SER A 115 -5.86 24.07 27.06
C SER A 115 -7.15 24.76 27.56
N THR A 116 -8.22 24.01 27.81
CA THR A 116 -9.52 24.57 28.25
C THR A 116 -9.85 24.27 29.72
N GLU A 117 -9.15 23.33 30.36
CA GLU A 117 -9.39 22.96 31.77
C GLU A 117 -8.54 23.74 32.78
N SER A 118 -7.65 24.64 32.33
CA SER A 118 -6.77 25.43 33.20
C SER A 118 -7.04 26.95 33.17
N ARG A 119 -8.27 27.38 32.86
CA ARG A 119 -8.66 28.80 32.89
C ARG A 119 -9.99 29.02 33.58
#